data_AF-A0A939WQF0-F1
#
_entry.id   AF-A0A939WQF0-F1
#
_cell.length_a   1.000
_cell.length_b   1.000
_cell.length_c   1.000
_cell.angle_alpha   90.00
_cell.angle_beta   90.00
_cell.angle_gamma   90.00
#
_symmetry.space_group_name_H-M   'P 1'
#
loop_
_entity.id
_entity.type
_entity.pdbx_description
1 polymer ?
#
loop_
_entity_poly.entity_id
_entity_poly.type
_entity_poly.pdbx_seq_one_letter_code
_entity_poly.pdbx_strand_id
1 'polypeptide(L)'
;MMNWKKFYDEKISTPEEAIKDIHDGDCVVMGHAAAAPKIIQHAMAEHCEDYNDVLIFHMTTLGDNECLHPRCYGHFRHVSNFLAANSRDAVNHLAGDFFPAYFKDVPEMIGDEIPCEIAAFQATPPNEEGYCSLGVSCDYAPAAIRRARSVIIEINDQMPFVYGNTMIHVSQIDRIIPCSYQLPELHAAKPSEVEIAIGKYCSTLVADGSTLQLGIGAIPNAVLSSLGDK
;
A
#
# COMPACT_ATOMS: atom_id res chain seq x y z
N MET A 1 13.25 7.28 -29.65
CA MET A 1 12.40 7.09 -28.46
C MET A 1 12.19 5.61 -28.27
N MET A 2 12.40 5.13 -27.05
CA MET A 2 12.17 3.74 -26.66
C MET A 2 10.68 3.43 -26.86
N ASN A 3 10.32 2.33 -27.53
CA ASN A 3 8.91 1.95 -27.71
C ASN A 3 8.39 1.34 -26.41
N TRP A 4 8.01 2.20 -25.45
CA TRP A 4 7.54 1.77 -24.13
C TRP A 4 6.34 0.84 -24.20
N LYS A 5 5.49 0.97 -25.22
CA LYS A 5 4.32 0.09 -25.44
C LYS A 5 4.74 -1.36 -25.65
N LYS A 6 5.82 -1.58 -26.43
CA LYS A 6 6.37 -2.92 -26.62
C LYS A 6 6.85 -3.53 -25.30
N PHE A 7 7.59 -2.76 -24.49
CA PHE A 7 8.03 -3.23 -23.17
C PHE A 7 6.86 -3.52 -22.23
N TYR A 8 5.83 -2.68 -22.28
CA TYR A 8 4.60 -2.90 -21.52
C TYR A 8 3.98 -4.24 -21.89
N ASP A 9 3.74 -4.48 -23.19
CA ASP A 9 3.13 -5.71 -23.69
C ASP A 9 3.96 -6.96 -23.36
N GLU A 10 5.29 -6.88 -23.42
CA GLU A 10 6.21 -7.98 -23.08
C GLU A 10 6.25 -8.32 -21.58
N LYS A 11 5.86 -7.37 -20.71
CA LYS A 11 5.87 -7.52 -19.25
C LYS A 11 4.51 -7.90 -18.67
N ILE A 12 3.46 -7.93 -19.49
CA ILE A 12 2.15 -8.44 -19.06
C ILE A 12 2.32 -9.92 -18.68
N SER A 13 1.89 -10.25 -17.48
CA SER A 13 1.97 -11.61 -16.93
C SER A 13 0.70 -11.96 -16.18
N THR A 14 0.43 -13.26 -16.02
CA THR A 14 -0.60 -13.69 -15.07
C THR A 14 -0.10 -13.51 -13.63
N PRO A 15 -1.00 -13.46 -12.62
CA PRO A 15 -0.59 -13.43 -11.22
C PRO A 15 0.32 -14.61 -10.86
N GLU A 16 0.01 -15.81 -11.33
CA GLU A 16 0.76 -17.04 -11.08
C GLU A 16 2.16 -17.01 -11.72
N GLU A 17 2.34 -16.30 -12.83
CA GLU A 17 3.65 -16.06 -13.42
C GLU A 17 4.45 -15.02 -12.64
N ALA A 18 3.80 -13.97 -12.15
CA ALA A 18 4.44 -12.90 -11.40
C ALA A 18 4.97 -13.38 -10.04
N ILE A 19 4.18 -14.18 -9.31
CA ILE A 19 4.59 -14.67 -7.99
C ILE A 19 5.77 -15.67 -8.03
N LYS A 20 6.16 -16.16 -9.22
CA LYS A 20 7.37 -16.99 -9.40
C LYS A 20 8.67 -16.21 -9.25
N ASP A 21 8.62 -14.88 -9.30
CA ASP A 21 9.79 -14.03 -9.03
C ASP A 21 10.12 -13.93 -7.53
N ILE A 22 9.18 -14.36 -6.68
CA ILE A 22 9.29 -14.46 -5.22
C ILE A 22 9.90 -15.82 -4.88
N HIS A 23 10.96 -15.81 -4.09
CA HIS A 23 11.67 -17.02 -3.63
C HIS A 23 11.64 -17.14 -2.11
N ASP A 24 11.92 -18.33 -1.60
CA ASP A 24 12.09 -18.58 -0.17
C ASP A 24 13.05 -17.59 0.48
N GLY A 25 12.65 -17.03 1.62
CA GLY A 25 13.42 -16.02 2.36
C GLY A 25 13.38 -14.59 1.81
N ASP A 26 12.74 -14.34 0.66
CA ASP A 26 12.57 -12.97 0.15
C ASP A 26 11.64 -12.15 1.05
N CYS A 27 11.83 -10.83 1.06
CA CYS A 27 10.86 -9.89 1.59
C CYS A 27 10.04 -9.21 0.48
N VAL A 28 8.72 -9.32 0.60
CA VAL A 28 7.73 -8.62 -0.22
C VAL A 28 7.26 -7.37 0.51
N VAL A 29 7.60 -6.21 -0.04
CA VAL A 29 7.10 -4.91 0.42
C VAL A 29 5.81 -4.59 -0.34
N MET A 30 4.69 -4.49 0.37
CA MET A 30 3.37 -4.29 -0.22
C MET A 30 2.87 -2.84 -0.14
N GLY A 31 2.00 -2.49 -1.10
CA GLY A 31 1.26 -1.23 -1.11
C GLY A 31 0.55 -0.89 0.19
N HIS A 32 0.59 0.40 0.53
CA HIS A 32 0.00 0.93 1.75
C HIS A 32 -1.51 1.21 1.57
N ALA A 33 -2.28 1.00 2.63
CA ALA A 33 -3.70 1.27 2.76
C ALA A 33 -4.53 0.68 1.61
N ALA A 34 -5.12 1.53 0.77
CA ALA A 34 -5.96 1.11 -0.36
C ALA A 34 -5.16 0.67 -1.60
N ALA A 35 -3.84 0.88 -1.61
CA ALA A 35 -2.97 0.48 -2.72
C ALA A 35 -2.36 -0.92 -2.55
N ALA A 36 -2.77 -1.67 -1.52
CA ALA A 36 -2.36 -3.07 -1.37
C ALA A 36 -2.79 -3.89 -2.61
N PRO A 37 -1.88 -4.66 -3.23
CA PRO A 37 -2.15 -5.38 -4.48
C PRO A 37 -2.98 -6.64 -4.20
N LYS A 38 -4.31 -6.54 -4.38
CA LYS A 38 -5.26 -7.59 -4.01
C LYS A 38 -5.02 -8.90 -4.77
N ILE A 39 -4.78 -8.82 -6.07
CA ILE A 39 -4.68 -9.99 -6.95
C ILE A 39 -3.38 -10.74 -6.69
N ILE A 40 -2.27 -10.03 -6.51
CA ILE A 40 -0.97 -10.63 -6.15
C ILE A 40 -1.05 -11.26 -4.77
N GLN A 41 -1.64 -10.57 -3.79
CA GLN A 41 -1.83 -11.13 -2.46
C GLN A 41 -2.69 -12.41 -2.48
N HIS A 42 -3.77 -12.40 -3.26
CA HIS A 42 -4.61 -13.60 -3.44
C HIS A 42 -3.82 -14.76 -4.06
N ALA A 43 -3.07 -14.49 -5.14
CA ALA A 43 -2.25 -15.50 -5.80
C ALA A 43 -1.18 -16.08 -4.86
N MET A 44 -0.50 -15.24 -4.08
CA MET A 44 0.44 -15.68 -3.04
C MET A 44 -0.25 -16.57 -1.99
N ALA A 45 -1.45 -16.21 -1.53
CA ALA A 45 -2.17 -16.95 -0.50
C ALA A 45 -2.68 -18.31 -0.99
N GLU A 46 -3.13 -18.42 -2.24
CA GLU A 46 -3.55 -19.68 -2.86
C GLU A 46 -2.37 -20.62 -3.12
N HIS A 47 -1.17 -20.06 -3.33
CA HIS A 47 0.08 -20.79 -3.55
C HIS A 47 1.00 -20.78 -2.33
N CYS A 48 0.48 -20.54 -1.13
CA CYS A 48 1.32 -20.37 0.07
C CYS A 48 2.23 -21.57 0.35
N GLU A 49 1.79 -22.79 0.03
CA GLU A 49 2.57 -24.03 0.21
C GLU A 49 3.86 -24.08 -0.64
N ASP A 50 3.95 -23.26 -1.69
CA ASP A 50 5.13 -23.17 -2.56
C ASP A 50 6.26 -22.34 -1.92
N TYR A 51 6.03 -21.69 -0.78
CA TYR A 51 6.96 -20.76 -0.13
C TYR A 51 7.39 -21.20 1.27
N ASN A 52 8.62 -20.88 1.63
CA ASN A 52 9.15 -21.02 2.98
C ASN A 52 9.80 -19.71 3.44
N ASP A 53 9.38 -19.24 4.61
CA ASP A 53 9.99 -18.09 5.31
C ASP A 53 10.00 -16.78 4.49
N VAL A 54 8.96 -16.53 3.70
CA VAL A 54 8.81 -15.27 2.96
C VAL A 54 8.31 -14.19 3.92
N LEU A 55 9.02 -13.07 3.98
CA LEU A 55 8.61 -11.91 4.78
C LEU A 55 7.64 -11.06 3.97
N ILE A 56 6.61 -10.52 4.64
CA ILE A 56 5.70 -9.56 4.03
C ILE A 56 5.71 -8.28 4.87
N PHE A 57 6.38 -7.25 4.36
CA PHE A 57 6.40 -5.94 5.00
C PHE A 57 5.24 -5.07 4.50
N HIS A 58 4.47 -4.54 5.43
CA HIS A 58 3.39 -3.59 5.12
C HIS A 58 3.03 -2.70 6.31
N MET A 59 2.40 -1.56 6.03
CA MET A 59 1.76 -0.72 7.04
C MET A 59 0.27 -1.05 7.16
N THR A 60 -0.61 -0.05 7.34
CA THR A 60 -2.06 -0.24 7.23
C THR A 60 -2.37 -0.91 5.90
N THR A 61 -3.20 -1.93 5.88
CA THR A 61 -3.81 -2.47 4.65
C THR A 61 -5.32 -2.36 4.78
N LEU A 62 -6.01 -2.03 3.70
CA LEU A 62 -7.47 -2.03 3.65
C LEU A 62 -7.98 -3.24 2.87
N GLY A 63 -9.13 -3.75 3.27
CA GLY A 63 -9.68 -5.00 2.73
C GLY A 63 -9.10 -6.24 3.41
N ASP A 64 -9.35 -7.39 2.79
CA ASP A 64 -8.86 -8.68 3.26
C ASP A 64 -7.35 -8.78 3.05
N ASN A 65 -6.66 -9.38 4.02
CA ASN A 65 -5.24 -9.68 3.91
C ASN A 65 -5.09 -11.20 3.84
N GLU A 66 -5.20 -11.77 2.64
CA GLU A 66 -5.34 -13.22 2.47
C GLU A 66 -4.09 -14.00 2.88
N CYS A 67 -2.91 -13.39 2.81
CA CYS A 67 -1.65 -13.96 3.30
C CYS A 67 -1.63 -14.12 4.83
N LEU A 68 -2.53 -13.46 5.56
CA LEU A 68 -2.75 -13.66 7.00
C LEU A 68 -3.76 -14.76 7.32
N HIS A 69 -4.32 -15.45 6.33
CA HIS A 69 -5.18 -16.60 6.60
C HIS A 69 -4.36 -17.71 7.30
N PRO A 70 -4.91 -18.44 8.31
CA PRO A 70 -4.15 -19.44 9.06
C PRO A 70 -3.46 -20.53 8.22
N ARG A 71 -3.99 -20.83 7.03
CA ARG A 71 -3.35 -21.76 6.07
C ARG A 71 -1.96 -21.30 5.60
N CYS A 72 -1.71 -19.99 5.62
CA CYS A 72 -0.46 -19.40 5.18
C CYS A 72 0.57 -19.28 6.31
N TYR A 73 0.20 -19.62 7.56
CA TYR A 73 1.11 -19.53 8.69
C TYR A 73 2.24 -20.54 8.54
N GLY A 74 3.48 -20.06 8.72
CA GLY A 74 4.70 -20.85 8.49
C GLY A 74 5.28 -20.69 7.08
N HIS A 75 4.49 -20.23 6.12
CA HIS A 75 4.94 -19.88 4.78
C HIS A 75 5.28 -18.39 4.68
N PHE A 76 4.38 -17.56 5.21
CA PHE A 76 4.55 -16.11 5.29
C PHE A 76 4.73 -15.64 6.72
N ARG A 77 5.58 -14.64 6.91
CA ARG A 77 5.72 -13.90 8.15
C ARG A 77 5.50 -12.41 7.91
N HIS A 78 4.39 -11.90 8.42
CA HIS A 78 4.05 -10.49 8.28
C HIS A 78 4.85 -9.65 9.27
N VAL A 79 5.47 -8.58 8.78
CA VAL A 79 6.22 -7.61 9.58
C VAL A 79 5.63 -6.24 9.35
N SER A 80 5.17 -5.58 10.40
CA SER A 80 4.47 -4.29 10.25
C SER A 80 4.84 -3.29 11.32
N ASN A 81 5.10 -2.04 10.93
CA ASN A 81 5.21 -0.91 11.86
C ASN A 81 3.88 -0.20 12.10
N PHE A 82 2.77 -0.70 11.52
CA PHE A 82 1.43 -0.15 11.74
C PHE A 82 0.34 -1.22 11.64
N LEU A 83 -0.12 -1.72 12.80
CA LEU A 83 -1.15 -2.76 12.85
C LEU A 83 -2.57 -2.18 12.73
N ALA A 84 -3.28 -2.63 11.70
CA ALA A 84 -4.70 -2.35 11.48
C ALA A 84 -5.57 -3.48 12.05
N ALA A 85 -6.89 -3.34 11.96
CA ALA A 85 -7.84 -4.34 12.47
C ALA A 85 -7.63 -5.71 11.82
N ASN A 86 -7.25 -5.75 10.54
CA ASN A 86 -7.00 -6.97 9.77
C ASN A 86 -5.59 -7.58 9.98
N SER A 87 -4.70 -6.96 10.75
CA SER A 87 -3.34 -7.50 10.99
C SER A 87 -2.97 -7.67 12.45
N ARG A 88 -3.70 -7.03 13.38
CA ARG A 88 -3.39 -7.07 14.82
C ARG A 88 -3.47 -8.47 15.42
N ASP A 89 -4.44 -9.28 14.98
CA ASP A 89 -4.62 -10.62 15.52
C ASP A 89 -3.46 -11.55 15.15
N ALA A 90 -2.81 -11.34 14.00
CA ALA A 90 -1.65 -12.13 13.61
C ALA A 90 -0.49 -11.96 14.61
N VAL A 91 -0.23 -10.73 15.05
CA VAL A 91 0.81 -10.44 16.06
C VAL A 91 0.40 -11.02 17.43
N ASN A 92 -0.87 -10.88 17.82
CA ASN A 92 -1.37 -11.42 19.09
C ASN A 92 -1.24 -12.96 19.17
N HIS A 93 -1.25 -13.66 18.03
CA HIS A 93 -1.13 -15.11 17.94
C HIS A 93 0.25 -15.59 17.45
N LEU A 94 1.28 -14.74 17.50
CA LEU A 94 2.66 -15.06 17.09
C LEU A 94 2.84 -15.46 15.61
N ALA A 95 1.87 -15.13 14.76
CA ALA A 95 1.89 -15.35 13.32
C ALA A 95 2.46 -14.14 12.53
N GLY A 96 2.77 -13.04 13.21
CA GLY A 96 3.44 -11.87 12.63
C GLY A 96 4.21 -11.07 13.69
N ASP A 97 5.00 -10.10 13.23
CA ASP A 97 5.82 -9.23 14.05
C ASP A 97 5.40 -7.76 13.95
N PHE A 98 5.49 -7.08 15.08
CA PHE A 98 5.45 -5.63 15.11
C PHE A 98 6.88 -5.07 15.04
N PHE A 99 7.13 -4.21 14.06
CA PHE A 99 8.40 -3.53 13.85
C PHE A 99 8.32 -2.07 14.32
N PRO A 100 8.88 -1.68 15.47
CA PRO A 100 8.73 -0.32 15.97
C PRO A 100 9.59 0.66 15.16
N ALA A 101 8.96 1.47 14.30
CA ALA A 101 9.63 2.51 13.54
C ALA A 101 8.69 3.71 13.27
N TYR A 102 9.26 4.91 13.20
CA TYR A 102 8.48 6.08 12.75
C TYR A 102 8.19 5.97 11.26
N PHE A 103 6.97 6.37 10.86
CA PHE A 103 6.56 6.32 9.46
C PHE A 103 7.52 7.10 8.54
N LYS A 104 7.97 8.28 8.96
CA LYS A 104 8.89 9.10 8.17
C LYS A 104 10.23 8.42 7.84
N ASP A 105 10.66 7.47 8.67
CA ASP A 105 11.96 6.80 8.53
C ASP A 105 11.87 5.55 7.63
N VAL A 106 10.67 4.97 7.46
CA VAL A 106 10.45 3.76 6.65
C VAL A 106 11.09 3.86 5.26
N PRO A 107 10.92 4.95 4.47
CA PRO A 107 11.53 5.01 3.14
C PRO A 107 13.07 4.92 3.13
N GLU A 108 13.74 5.42 4.17
CA GLU A 108 15.20 5.32 4.29
C GLU A 108 15.66 3.93 4.71
N MET A 109 14.80 3.21 5.45
CA MET A 109 15.08 1.86 5.96
C MET A 109 14.87 0.76 4.91
N ILE A 110 14.12 1.04 3.84
CA ILE A 110 13.89 0.07 2.76
C ILE A 110 15.21 -0.28 2.04
N GLY A 111 15.51 -1.57 1.99
CA GLY A 111 16.72 -2.16 1.42
C GLY A 111 17.90 -2.27 2.40
N ASP A 112 17.78 -1.68 3.60
CA ASP A 112 18.84 -1.67 4.62
C ASP A 112 18.35 -2.38 5.89
N GLU A 113 17.50 -1.78 6.73
CA GLU A 113 16.87 -2.45 7.88
C GLU A 113 15.62 -3.25 7.53
N ILE A 114 14.91 -2.85 6.48
CA ILE A 114 13.74 -3.56 5.94
C ILE A 114 14.16 -4.17 4.60
N PRO A 115 14.42 -5.49 4.52
CA PRO A 115 14.74 -6.15 3.26
C PRO A 115 13.64 -5.90 2.22
N CYS A 116 14.00 -5.87 0.95
CA CYS A 116 13.08 -5.54 -0.12
C CYS A 116 13.57 -6.20 -1.41
N GLU A 117 13.34 -7.49 -1.52
CA GLU A 117 13.63 -8.24 -2.74
C GLU A 117 12.50 -8.02 -3.76
N ILE A 118 11.26 -7.90 -3.28
CA ILE A 118 10.07 -7.74 -4.11
C ILE A 118 9.29 -6.49 -3.69
N ALA A 119 8.93 -5.66 -4.67
CA ALA A 119 7.99 -4.55 -4.50
C ALA A 119 6.68 -4.90 -5.19
N ALA A 120 5.59 -5.03 -4.43
CA ALA A 120 4.26 -5.37 -4.95
C ALA A 120 3.27 -4.23 -4.67
N PHE A 121 2.85 -3.51 -5.72
CA PHE A 121 2.02 -2.31 -5.60
C PHE A 121 0.94 -2.27 -6.69
N GLN A 122 0.08 -1.25 -6.62
CA GLN A 122 -0.90 -0.93 -7.64
C GLN A 122 -0.60 0.43 -8.28
N ALA A 123 -0.91 0.58 -9.57
CA ALA A 123 -0.80 1.84 -10.29
C ALA A 123 -1.88 1.97 -11.37
N THR A 124 -2.04 3.16 -11.94
CA THR A 124 -2.89 3.42 -13.11
C THR A 124 -2.31 2.80 -14.38
N PRO A 125 -3.10 2.67 -15.46
CA PRO A 125 -2.56 2.51 -16.80
C PRO A 125 -1.55 3.62 -17.16
N PRO A 126 -0.56 3.34 -18.02
CA PRO A 126 0.42 4.33 -18.42
C PRO A 126 -0.22 5.44 -19.27
N ASN A 127 0.26 6.67 -19.10
CA ASN A 127 -0.07 7.80 -19.97
C ASN A 127 0.66 7.70 -21.33
N GLU A 128 0.52 8.72 -22.18
CA GLU A 128 1.12 8.75 -23.53
C GLU A 128 2.65 8.62 -23.53
N GLU A 129 3.30 8.99 -22.42
CA GLU A 129 4.74 8.96 -22.22
C GLU A 129 5.24 7.67 -21.54
N GLY A 130 4.35 6.73 -21.23
CA GLY A 130 4.72 5.46 -20.58
C GLY A 130 4.84 5.54 -19.06
N TYR A 131 4.29 6.58 -18.43
CA TYR A 131 4.25 6.70 -16.97
C TYR A 131 2.89 6.30 -16.40
N CYS A 132 2.92 5.42 -15.42
CA CYS A 132 1.83 5.12 -14.51
C CYS A 132 1.88 6.03 -13.28
N SER A 133 0.76 6.16 -12.58
CA SER A 133 0.71 6.79 -11.25
C SER A 133 0.38 5.75 -10.19
N LEU A 134 1.11 5.73 -9.08
CA LEU A 134 0.80 4.93 -7.89
C LEU A 134 -0.49 5.37 -7.18
N GLY A 135 -1.10 6.46 -7.64
CA GLY A 135 -2.42 6.92 -7.23
C GLY A 135 -2.49 7.28 -5.75
N VAL A 136 -3.26 6.50 -4.99
CA VAL A 136 -3.61 6.80 -3.59
C VAL A 136 -2.47 6.57 -2.60
N SER A 137 -1.31 6.07 -3.03
CA SER A 137 -0.17 5.81 -2.15
C SER A 137 1.15 6.22 -2.78
N CYS A 138 1.98 6.88 -1.97
CA CYS A 138 3.32 7.32 -2.34
C CYS A 138 4.28 6.93 -1.23
N ASP A 139 4.06 7.39 0.00
CA ASP A 139 4.74 6.92 1.23
C ASP A 139 6.13 6.29 1.04
N TYR A 140 6.26 4.96 1.17
CA TYR A 140 7.48 4.19 0.99
C TYR A 140 7.57 3.50 -0.38
N ALA A 141 6.52 3.57 -1.19
CA ALA A 141 6.44 2.88 -2.48
C ALA A 141 7.59 3.23 -3.45
N PRO A 142 7.94 4.51 -3.71
CA PRO A 142 9.09 4.85 -4.55
C PRO A 142 10.43 4.33 -4.02
N ALA A 143 10.58 4.21 -2.69
CA ALA A 143 11.79 3.64 -2.11
C ALA A 143 11.87 2.14 -2.38
N ALA A 144 10.77 1.41 -2.16
CA ALA A 144 10.66 -0.01 -2.47
C ALA A 144 10.91 -0.31 -3.95
N ILE A 145 10.24 0.41 -4.86
CA ILE A 145 10.42 0.26 -6.31
C ILE A 145 11.86 0.45 -6.75
N ARG A 146 12.59 1.40 -6.14
CA ARG A 146 14.01 1.65 -6.48
C ARG A 146 14.98 0.61 -5.94
N ARG A 147 14.64 -0.06 -4.85
CA ARG A 147 15.52 -1.01 -4.13
C ARG A 147 15.25 -2.47 -4.50
N ALA A 148 14.02 -2.78 -4.90
CA ALA A 148 13.59 -4.14 -5.21
C ALA A 148 14.37 -4.77 -6.36
N ARG A 149 14.59 -6.08 -6.26
CA ARG A 149 15.12 -6.92 -7.34
C ARG A 149 14.07 -7.14 -8.42
N SER A 150 12.80 -7.30 -8.02
CA SER A 150 11.65 -7.41 -8.94
C SER A 150 10.50 -6.50 -8.49
N VAL A 151 9.95 -5.75 -9.44
CA VAL A 151 8.82 -4.84 -9.24
C VAL A 151 7.57 -5.40 -9.93
N ILE A 152 6.58 -5.78 -9.13
CA ILE A 152 5.31 -6.34 -9.56
C ILE A 152 4.22 -5.29 -9.37
N ILE A 153 3.55 -4.90 -10.46
CA ILE A 153 2.52 -3.86 -10.42
C ILE A 153 1.20 -4.37 -10.99
N GLU A 154 0.16 -4.26 -10.17
CA GLU A 154 -1.23 -4.32 -10.64
C GLU A 154 -1.59 -3.01 -11.33
N ILE A 155 -1.82 -3.07 -12.64
CA ILE A 155 -2.29 -1.92 -13.42
C ILE A 155 -3.81 -1.91 -13.39
N ASN A 156 -4.36 -1.11 -12.47
CA ASN A 156 -5.79 -0.99 -12.23
C ASN A 156 -6.36 0.26 -12.92
N ASP A 157 -7.26 0.07 -13.88
CA ASP A 157 -7.92 1.19 -14.59
C ASP A 157 -8.87 2.01 -13.71
N GLN A 158 -9.15 1.56 -12.48
CA GLN A 158 -9.95 2.28 -11.48
C GLN A 158 -9.08 3.02 -10.44
N MET A 159 -7.75 2.87 -10.47
CA MET A 159 -6.84 3.69 -9.65
C MET A 159 -6.85 5.14 -10.17
N PRO A 160 -7.02 6.17 -9.33
CA PRO A 160 -6.94 7.55 -9.77
C PRO A 160 -5.51 7.94 -10.14
N PHE A 161 -5.35 8.73 -11.20
CA PHE A 161 -4.07 9.32 -11.55
C PHE A 161 -3.79 10.53 -10.65
N VAL A 162 -2.80 10.39 -9.78
CA VAL A 162 -2.36 11.44 -8.84
C VAL A 162 -0.97 11.92 -9.23
N TYR A 163 -0.76 13.23 -9.27
CA TYR A 163 0.55 13.84 -9.55
C TYR A 163 1.48 13.82 -8.33
N GLY A 164 2.77 14.01 -8.58
CA GLY A 164 3.80 14.10 -7.54
C GLY A 164 4.82 12.98 -7.66
N ASN A 165 5.38 12.54 -6.53
CA ASN A 165 6.35 11.45 -6.48
C ASN A 165 5.70 10.04 -6.62
N THR A 166 4.50 10.00 -7.17
CA THR A 166 3.71 8.81 -7.50
C THR A 166 4.01 8.26 -8.89
N MET A 167 4.82 8.97 -9.70
CA MET A 167 5.06 8.62 -11.10
C MET A 167 6.09 7.49 -11.23
N ILE A 168 5.70 6.41 -11.92
CA ILE A 168 6.58 5.28 -12.25
C ILE A 168 6.51 5.00 -13.76
N HIS A 169 7.67 4.92 -14.41
CA HIS A 169 7.74 4.57 -15.84
C HIS A 169 7.72 3.04 -16.02
N VAL A 170 7.07 2.53 -17.07
CA VAL A 170 6.95 1.08 -17.35
C VAL A 170 8.29 0.34 -17.49
N SER A 171 9.39 1.07 -17.69
CA SER A 171 10.74 0.49 -17.70
C SER A 171 11.20 0.02 -16.31
N GLN A 172 10.61 0.53 -15.23
CA GLN A 172 10.91 0.20 -13.83
C GLN A 172 10.04 -0.94 -13.28
N ILE A 173 9.12 -1.47 -14.08
CA ILE A 173 8.21 -2.54 -13.69
C ILE A 173 8.70 -3.83 -14.32
N ASP A 174 8.75 -4.95 -13.60
CA ASP A 174 9.18 -6.24 -14.15
C ASP A 174 7.99 -7.11 -14.54
N ARG A 175 6.92 -7.07 -13.74
CA ARG A 175 5.66 -7.79 -13.97
C ARG A 175 4.46 -6.85 -13.95
N ILE A 176 3.65 -6.91 -15.00
CA ILE A 176 2.44 -6.10 -15.17
C ILE A 176 1.23 -7.01 -15.13
N ILE A 177 0.31 -6.72 -14.21
CA ILE A 177 -0.94 -7.45 -14.05
C ILE A 177 -2.10 -6.50 -14.34
N PRO A 178 -2.65 -6.50 -15.57
CA PRO A 178 -3.82 -5.70 -15.89
C PRO A 178 -5.03 -6.13 -15.06
N CYS A 179 -5.70 -5.19 -14.42
CA CYS A 179 -6.88 -5.46 -13.61
C CYS A 179 -7.87 -4.29 -13.61
N SER A 180 -9.07 -4.55 -13.08
CA SER A 180 -10.13 -3.54 -12.94
C SER A 180 -10.97 -3.86 -11.72
N TYR A 181 -10.75 -3.13 -10.62
CA TYR A 181 -11.57 -3.25 -9.41
C TYR A 181 -11.56 -1.97 -8.59
N GLN A 182 -12.67 -1.72 -7.88
CA GLN A 182 -12.82 -0.54 -7.03
C GLN A 182 -11.86 -0.63 -5.83
N LEU A 183 -11.22 0.49 -5.50
CA LEU A 183 -10.38 0.58 -4.32
C LEU A 183 -11.23 0.41 -3.05
N PRO A 184 -10.66 -0.18 -1.97
CA PRO A 184 -11.37 -0.27 -0.72
C PRO A 184 -11.63 1.12 -0.12
N GLU A 185 -12.86 1.34 0.34
CA GLU A 185 -13.28 2.60 0.94
C GLU A 185 -13.33 2.54 2.47
N LEU A 186 -13.02 3.66 3.11
CA LEU A 186 -13.28 3.87 4.53
C LEU A 186 -14.48 4.78 4.70
N HIS A 187 -15.58 4.24 5.23
CA HIS A 187 -16.77 5.03 5.48
C HIS A 187 -16.61 5.91 6.73
N ALA A 188 -16.84 7.21 6.57
CA ALA A 188 -16.83 8.15 7.66
C ALA A 188 -17.96 7.87 8.66
N ALA A 189 -17.60 7.72 9.94
CA ALA A 189 -18.58 7.74 11.02
C ALA A 189 -19.16 9.15 11.18
N LYS A 190 -20.47 9.24 11.44
CA LYS A 190 -21.11 10.50 11.83
C LYS A 190 -20.56 10.93 13.19
N PRO A 191 -20.06 12.18 13.34
CA PRO A 191 -19.64 12.69 14.64
C PRO A 191 -20.79 12.66 15.66
N SER A 192 -20.51 12.23 16.90
CA SER A 192 -21.44 12.40 18.01
C SER A 192 -21.35 13.83 18.56
N GLU A 193 -22.19 14.16 19.55
CA GLU A 193 -22.13 15.46 20.24
C GLU A 193 -20.76 15.73 20.87
N VAL A 194 -20.05 14.67 21.31
CA VAL A 194 -18.70 14.76 21.87
C VAL A 194 -17.70 15.20 20.80
N GLU A 195 -17.66 14.53 19.64
CA GLU A 195 -16.73 14.93 18.57
C GLU A 195 -17.08 16.30 17.99
N ILE A 196 -18.37 16.66 17.91
CA ILE A 196 -18.80 18.01 17.50
C ILE A 196 -18.27 19.07 18.47
N ALA A 197 -18.35 18.83 19.78
CA ALA A 197 -17.80 19.75 20.76
C ALA A 197 -16.28 19.88 20.63
N ILE A 198 -15.56 18.76 20.45
CA ILE A 198 -14.11 18.76 20.20
C ILE A 198 -13.78 19.58 18.95
N GLY A 199 -14.50 19.36 17.84
CA GLY A 199 -14.31 20.08 16.58
C GLY A 199 -14.40 21.60 16.75
N LYS A 200 -15.40 22.07 17.50
CA LYS A 200 -15.59 23.49 17.82
C LYS A 200 -14.45 24.05 18.67
N TYR A 201 -13.95 23.31 19.65
CA TYR A 201 -12.79 23.78 20.43
C TYR A 201 -11.54 23.86 19.58
N CYS A 202 -11.27 22.83 18.77
CA CYS A 202 -10.12 22.84 17.86
C CYS A 202 -10.17 24.01 16.87
N SER A 203 -11.35 24.35 16.33
CA SER A 203 -11.45 25.45 15.34
C SER A 203 -11.12 26.83 15.92
N THR A 204 -11.23 27.02 17.24
CA THR A 204 -10.77 28.27 17.89
C THR A 204 -9.25 28.45 17.90
N LEU A 205 -8.50 27.36 17.69
CA LEU A 205 -7.04 27.35 17.65
C LEU A 205 -6.49 27.46 16.21
N VAL A 206 -7.36 27.33 15.21
CA VAL A 206 -6.98 27.40 13.79
C VAL A 206 -7.26 28.81 13.27
N ALA A 207 -6.19 29.49 12.84
CA ALA A 207 -6.28 30.82 12.24
C ALA A 207 -6.36 30.74 10.70
N ASP A 208 -6.89 31.79 10.06
CA ASP A 208 -6.89 31.92 8.60
C ASP A 208 -5.47 31.81 8.05
N GLY A 209 -5.31 31.07 6.96
CA GLY A 209 -4.00 30.79 6.36
C GLY A 209 -3.18 29.70 7.06
N SER A 210 -3.72 29.01 8.06
CA SER A 210 -3.07 27.84 8.66
C SER A 210 -2.89 26.69 7.65
N THR A 211 -1.77 25.96 7.75
CA THR A 211 -1.57 24.69 7.04
C THR A 211 -2.03 23.53 7.92
N LEU A 212 -2.93 22.70 7.40
CA LEU A 212 -3.59 21.65 8.19
C LEU A 212 -2.98 20.27 7.94
N GLN A 213 -2.82 19.50 9.01
CA GLN A 213 -2.59 18.06 8.97
C GLN A 213 -3.59 17.41 9.93
N LEU A 214 -4.42 16.50 9.41
CA LEU A 214 -5.39 15.74 10.19
C LEU A 214 -5.35 14.26 9.80
N GLY A 215 -5.82 13.40 10.70
CA GLY A 215 -6.07 11.99 10.40
C GLY A 215 -7.47 11.76 9.83
N ILE A 216 -7.91 10.50 9.86
CA ILE A 216 -9.27 10.08 9.49
C ILE A 216 -10.16 9.87 10.72
N GLY A 217 -11.48 9.91 10.54
CA GLY A 217 -12.47 9.55 11.56
C GLY A 217 -13.36 10.70 12.04
N ALA A 218 -14.17 10.41 13.05
CA ALA A 218 -15.22 11.33 13.52
C ALA A 218 -14.67 12.67 14.04
N ILE A 219 -13.58 12.65 14.82
CA ILE A 219 -12.95 13.87 15.35
C ILE A 219 -12.42 14.78 14.22
N PRO A 220 -11.52 14.35 13.31
CA PRO A 220 -11.03 15.22 12.26
C PRO A 220 -12.13 15.72 11.31
N ASN A 221 -13.16 14.89 11.05
CA ASN A 221 -14.34 15.34 10.30
C ASN A 221 -15.11 16.45 11.02
N ALA A 222 -15.26 16.36 12.34
CA ALA A 222 -15.90 17.40 13.15
C ALA A 222 -15.06 18.68 13.22
N VAL A 223 -13.73 18.57 13.28
CA VAL A 223 -12.82 19.71 13.17
C VAL A 223 -13.02 20.42 11.83
N LEU A 224 -12.92 19.70 10.71
CA LEU A 224 -13.11 20.28 9.36
C LEU A 224 -14.50 20.92 9.20
N SER A 225 -15.55 20.28 9.73
CA SER A 225 -16.91 20.83 9.71
C SER A 225 -17.05 22.13 10.50
N SER A 226 -16.14 22.40 11.44
CA SER A 226 -16.11 23.59 12.29
C SER A 226 -15.18 24.70 11.76
N LEU A 227 -14.59 24.52 10.58
CA LEU A 227 -13.68 25.49 9.94
C LEU A 227 -14.33 26.20 8.74
N GLY A 228 -15.65 26.08 8.54
CA GLY A 228 -16.34 26.68 7.39
C GLY A 228 -16.36 28.21 7.35
N ASP A 229 -15.91 28.86 8.43
CA ASP A 229 -15.78 30.31 8.59
C ASP A 229 -14.32 30.80 8.54
N LYS A 230 -13.35 29.93 8.20
CA LYS A 230 -11.92 30.26 8.02
C LYS A 230 -11.55 30.55 6.57
#